data_AF-A0A8J7FHN9-F1
#
_entry.id   AF-A0A8J7FHN9-F1
#
_cell.length_a   1.000
_cell.length_b   1.000
_cell.length_c   1.000
_cell.angle_alpha   90.00
_cell.angle_beta   90.00
_cell.angle_gamma   90.00
#
_symmetry.space_group_name_H-M   'P 1'
#
loop_
_entity.id
_entity.type
_entity.pdbx_description
1 polymer ?
#
loop_
_entity_poly.entity_id
_entity_poly.type
_entity_poly.pdbx_seq_one_letter_code
_entity_poly.pdbx_strand_id
1 'polypeptide(L)' 'MRKIIAVIPVACLLLLTACGSTTNVKVQGVTTVSKGQELVDLKRALDEGAISQQEYDKLQTIILKRKD' A
#
# COMPACT_ATOMS: atom_id res chain seq x y z
N MET A 1 21.59 -2.18 57.59
CA MET A 1 22.65 -2.02 56.57
C MET A 1 23.32 -3.37 56.36
N ARG A 2 23.00 -4.07 55.27
CA ARG A 2 23.62 -5.35 54.91
C ARG A 2 23.92 -5.26 53.42
N LYS A 3 25.20 -5.00 53.11
CA LYS A 3 25.71 -4.87 51.74
C LYS A 3 25.57 -6.24 51.07
N ILE A 4 24.66 -6.37 50.11
CA ILE A 4 24.63 -7.51 49.19
C ILE A 4 25.04 -6.95 47.83
N ILE A 5 26.36 -6.89 47.66
CA ILE A 5 26.98 -6.78 46.33
C ILE A 5 26.93 -8.19 45.75
N ALA A 6 26.06 -8.39 44.78
CA ALA A 6 26.04 -9.55 43.88
C ALA A 6 25.32 -9.08 42.62
N VAL A 7 26.07 -8.48 41.67
CA VAL A 7 26.51 -9.17 40.46
C VAL A 7 25.32 -9.81 39.73
N ILE A 8 24.77 -9.03 38.78
CA ILE A 8 24.36 -9.47 37.44
C ILE A 8 23.39 -10.67 37.40
N PRO A 9 22.16 -10.43 36.89
CA PRO A 9 21.82 -11.16 35.68
C PRO A 9 21.47 -10.18 34.55
N VAL A 10 22.52 -9.77 33.84
CA VAL A 10 22.48 -9.33 32.43
C VAL A 10 22.16 -10.57 31.58
N ALA A 11 21.03 -11.22 31.87
CA ALA A 11 20.60 -12.46 31.24
C ALA A 11 19.12 -12.41 30.81
N CYS A 12 18.42 -11.30 31.04
CA CYS A 12 17.05 -11.08 30.56
C CYS A 12 16.97 -10.26 29.25
N LEU A 13 18.08 -9.78 28.68
CA LEU A 13 18.04 -8.95 27.46
C LEU A 13 18.04 -9.73 26.13
N LEU A 14 18.14 -11.07 26.15
CA LEU A 14 18.27 -11.87 24.91
C LEU A 14 16.95 -12.38 24.32
N LEU A 15 15.79 -12.06 24.92
CA LEU A 15 14.49 -12.55 24.43
C LEU A 15 13.80 -11.61 23.42
N LEU A 16 14.43 -10.52 23.00
CA LEU A 16 13.82 -9.54 22.07
C LEU A 16 14.21 -9.76 20.60
N THR A 17 15.03 -10.75 20.26
CA THR A 17 15.48 -10.99 18.87
C THR A 17 14.69 -12.09 18.18
N ALA A 18 13.35 -12.03 18.17
CA ALA A 18 12.55 -12.96 17.38
C ALA A 18 11.11 -12.49 17.14
N CYS A 19 10.90 -11.40 16.40
CA CYS A 19 9.73 -11.28 15.51
C CYS A 19 9.93 -10.15 14.49
N GLY A 20 10.93 -10.30 13.63
CA GLY A 20 11.09 -9.49 12.43
C GLY A 20 10.68 -10.30 11.22
N SER A 21 9.42 -10.73 11.13
CA SER A 21 8.90 -11.33 9.89
C SER A 21 8.72 -10.19 8.88
N THR A 22 9.75 -9.93 8.07
CA THR A 22 9.59 -9.17 6.83
C THR A 22 8.87 -10.05 5.84
N THR A 23 7.56 -10.14 6.01
CA THR A 23 6.66 -10.66 4.99
C THR A 23 6.79 -9.69 3.81
N ASN A 24 7.65 -10.04 2.84
CA ASN A 24 7.57 -9.47 1.51
C ASN A 24 6.28 -10.02 0.91
N VAL A 25 5.16 -9.46 1.36
CA VAL A 25 3.89 -9.60 0.68
C VAL A 25 4.11 -8.83 -0.61
N LYS A 26 4.59 -9.53 -1.63
CA LYS A 26 4.28 -9.18 -3.00
C LYS A 26 2.75 -9.18 -3.00
N VAL A 27 2.15 -8.02 -2.76
CA VAL A 27 0.79 -7.75 -3.18
C VAL A 27 0.85 -7.98 -4.68
N GLN A 28 0.62 -9.23 -5.10
CA GLN A 28 0.13 -9.52 -6.42
C GLN A 28 -1.18 -8.77 -6.44
N GLY A 29 -1.07 -7.50 -6.84
CA GLY A 29 -2.14 -6.53 -6.78
C GLY A 29 -3.19 -7.04 -7.74
N VAL A 30 -4.09 -7.87 -7.24
CA VAL A 30 -5.41 -8.07 -7.80
C VAL A 30 -6.24 -6.83 -7.46
N THR A 31 -5.67 -5.64 -7.66
CA THR A 31 -6.44 -4.49 -8.11
C THR A 31 -6.58 -4.68 -9.62
N THR A 32 -7.25 -5.75 -10.04
CA THR A 32 -7.78 -5.91 -11.39
C THR A 32 -8.93 -4.93 -11.54
N VAL A 33 -8.59 -3.63 -11.51
CA VAL A 33 -9.53 -2.59 -11.89
C VAL A 33 -9.75 -2.81 -13.38
N SER A 34 -10.93 -3.29 -13.73
CA SER A 34 -11.29 -3.47 -15.13
C SER A 34 -11.29 -2.12 -15.83
N LYS A 35 -11.01 -2.10 -17.14
CA LYS A 35 -11.15 -0.88 -17.95
C LYS A 35 -12.53 -0.22 -17.76
N GLY A 36 -13.59 -1.02 -17.58
CA GLY A 36 -14.93 -0.52 -17.33
C GLY A 36 -15.02 0.31 -16.06
N GLN A 37 -14.39 -0.15 -14.98
CA GLN A 37 -14.37 0.56 -13.70
C GLN A 37 -13.54 1.85 -13.80
N GLU A 38 -12.39 1.80 -14.48
CA GLU A 38 -11.59 3.01 -14.75
C GLU A 38 -12.39 4.06 -15.55
N LEU A 39 -13.19 3.64 -16.53
CA LEU A 39 -14.02 4.56 -17.34
C LEU A 39 -15.18 5.17 -16.57
N VAL A 40 -15.79 4.41 -15.65
CA VAL A 40 -16.84 4.91 -14.76
C VAL A 40 -16.28 5.96 -13.81
N ASP A 41 -15.13 5.68 -13.20
CA ASP A 41 -14.46 6.63 -12.31
C ASP A 41 -14.03 7.89 -13.06
N LEU A 42 -13.51 7.74 -14.29
CA LEU A 42 -13.15 8.86 -15.15
C LEU A 42 -14.36 9.73 -15.50
N LYS A 43 -15.52 9.12 -15.79
CA LYS A 43 -16.75 9.88 -16.05
C LYS A 43 -17.25 10.61 -14.80
N ARG A 44 -17.18 9.96 -13.64
CA ARG A 44 -17.52 10.62 -12.37
C ARG A 44 -16.64 11.84 -12.11
N ALA A 45 -15.33 11.75 -12.37
CA ALA A 45 -14.43 12.89 -12.22
C ALA A 45 -14.78 14.07 -13.16
N LEU A 46 -15.25 13.79 -14.38
CA LEU A 46 -15.77 14.82 -15.28
C LEU A 46 -17.07 15.44 -14.76
N ASP A 47 -18.01 14.61 -14.30
CA ASP A 47 -19.30 15.05 -13.78
C ASP A 47 -19.17 15.87 -12.49
N GLU A 48 -18.15 15.58 -11.67
CA GLU A 48 -17.76 16.35 -10.49
C GLU A 48 -16.97 17.63 -10.84
N GLY A 49 -16.64 17.86 -12.12
CA GLY A 49 -15.85 18.99 -12.58
C GLY A 49 -14.38 18.94 -12.13
N ALA A 50 -13.89 17.78 -11.68
CA ALA A 50 -12.50 17.58 -11.27
C ALA A 50 -11.54 17.56 -12.46
N ILE A 51 -12.03 17.25 -13.66
CA ILE A 51 -11.29 17.30 -14.92
C ILE A 51 -12.10 18.02 -16.00
N SER A 52 -11.40 18.56 -16.99
CA SER A 52 -12.03 19.13 -18.19
C SER A 52 -12.44 18.05 -19.20
N GLN A 53 -13.35 18.40 -20.12
CA GLN A 53 -13.75 17.50 -21.22
C GLN A 53 -12.54 17.04 -22.05
N GLN A 54 -11.57 17.92 -22.29
CA GLN A 54 -10.37 17.57 -23.06
C GLN A 54 -9.51 16.51 -22.34
N GLU A 55 -9.41 16.59 -21.01
CA GLU A 55 -8.68 15.61 -20.21
C GLU A 55 -9.42 14.27 -20.16
N TYR A 56 -10.75 14.31 -20.05
CA TYR A 56 -11.59 13.12 -20.16
C TYR A 56 -11.34 12.36 -21.46
N ASP A 57 -11.40 13.03 -22.62
CA ASP A 57 -11.26 12.38 -23.93
C ASP A 57 -9.86 11.74 -24.10
N LYS A 58 -8.81 12.42 -23.60
CA LYS A 58 -7.44 11.90 -23.62
C LYS A 58 -7.31 10.65 -22.77
N LEU A 59 -7.78 10.70 -21.52
CA LEU A 59 -7.68 9.59 -20.58
C LEU A 59 -8.54 8.40 -21.01
N GLN A 60 -9.75 8.65 -21.52
CA GLN A 60 -10.63 7.62 -22.07
C GLN A 60 -9.92 6.86 -23.21
N THR A 61 -9.27 7.59 -24.13
CA THR A 61 -8.52 6.98 -25.23
C THR A 61 -7.36 6.12 -24.74
N ILE A 62 -6.65 6.55 -23.69
CA ILE A 62 -5.53 5.80 -23.10
C ILE A 62 -6.03 4.48 -22.48
N ILE A 63 -7.12 4.55 -21.70
CA ILE A 63 -7.72 3.38 -21.05
C ILE A 63 -8.16 2.34 -22.09
N LEU A 64 -8.80 2.80 -23.17
CA LEU A 64 -9.28 1.93 -24.27
C LEU A 64 -8.14 1.34 -25.12
N LYS A 65 -7.04 2.06 -25.32
CA LYS A 65 -5.90 1.60 -26.14
C LYS A 65 -4.97 0.64 -25.41
N ARG A 66 -4.98 0.63 -24.08
CA ARG A 66 -4.19 -0.31 -23.28
C ARG A 66 -4.61 -1.74 -23.67
N LYS A 67 -3.65 -2.60 -24.02
CA LYS A 67 -3.91 -4.04 -24.12
C LYS A 67 -3.91 -4.64 -22.72
N ASP A 68 -4.86 -5.52 -22.47
CA ASP A 68 -4.97 -6.28 -21.21
C ASP A 68 -3.97 -7.45 -21.18
#